data_AF-A0A8S3Q2V2-F1
#
_entry.id   AF-A0A8S3Q2V2-F1
#
_cell.length_a   1.000
_cell.length_b   1.000
_cell.length_c   1.000
_cell.angle_alpha   90.00
_cell.angle_beta   90.00
_cell.angle_gamma   90.00
#
_symmetry.space_group_name_H-M   'P 1'
#
loop_
_entity.id
_entity.type
_entity.pdbx_description
1 polymer ?
#
loop_
_entity_poly.entity_id
_entity_poly.type
_entity_poly.pdbx_seq_one_letter_code
_entity_poly.pdbx_strand_id
1 'polypeptide(L)'
;MRDLLIVILNSGWTHKIIRHLIRFYADEHSNETADIHPVMFVIKCRLAQLQKIITGNGLYERGQLDQTYHAYICENQFLTIRCPIGYIIRIIEANFGRQGSTHCRGRHADQLCYTAWTIQELGSHCYWRQKCTVFASTKIFGDPCTDVDKYLSLSYQCESTSGR
;
A
#
# COMPACT_ATOMS: atom_id res chain seq x y z
N MET A 1 -22.35 25.95 8.19
CA MET A 1 -20.93 26.33 8.40
C MET A 1 -20.56 27.72 7.90
N ARG A 2 -21.26 28.33 6.93
CA ARG A 2 -20.97 29.72 6.51
C ARG A 2 -21.57 30.80 7.42
N ASP A 3 -22.60 30.48 8.19
CA ASP A 3 -23.36 31.51 8.92
C ASP A 3 -22.78 31.89 10.29
N LEU A 4 -22.11 30.97 10.99
CA LEU A 4 -21.52 31.25 12.31
C LEU A 4 -20.24 32.12 12.24
N LEU A 5 -19.47 32.02 11.15
CA LEU A 5 -18.25 32.81 10.96
C LEU A 5 -18.58 34.31 10.81
N ILE A 6 -19.73 34.62 10.22
CA ILE A 6 -20.21 36.01 10.03
C ILE A 6 -20.63 36.61 11.37
N VAL A 7 -21.25 35.84 12.26
CA VAL A 7 -21.66 36.29 13.60
C VAL A 7 -20.44 36.67 14.45
N ILE A 8 -19.35 35.91 14.36
CA ILE A 8 -18.11 36.18 15.13
C ILE A 8 -17.38 37.42 14.61
N LEU A 9 -17.42 37.67 13.30
CA LEU A 9 -16.78 38.85 12.71
C LEU A 9 -17.60 40.14 12.89
N ASN A 10 -18.93 40.05 13.02
CA ASN A 10 -19.81 41.21 13.19
C ASN A 10 -20.16 41.55 14.65
N SER A 11 -19.61 40.85 15.63
CA SER A 11 -19.97 41.02 17.05
C SER A 11 -19.08 42.00 17.82
N GLY A 12 -18.24 42.79 17.14
CA GLY A 12 -17.52 43.93 17.74
C GLY A 12 -16.43 43.58 18.75
N TRP A 13 -16.03 42.31 18.86
CA TRP A 13 -14.97 41.88 19.77
C TRP A 13 -13.59 42.32 19.31
N THR A 14 -12.69 42.60 20.26
CA THR A 14 -11.33 43.01 19.93
C THR A 14 -10.55 41.88 19.24
N HIS A 15 -9.62 42.25 18.36
CA HIS A 15 -8.89 41.34 17.46
C HIS A 15 -8.09 40.21 18.18
N LYS A 16 -7.81 40.37 19.48
CA LYS A 16 -7.18 39.32 20.31
C LYS A 16 -8.16 38.21 20.71
N ILE A 17 -9.43 38.55 20.97
CA ILE A 17 -10.47 37.60 21.38
C ILE A 17 -10.95 36.80 20.17
N ILE A 18 -11.13 37.45 19.01
CA ILE A 18 -11.50 36.78 17.75
C ILE A 18 -10.44 35.75 17.34
N ARG A 19 -9.13 36.07 17.47
CA ARG A 19 -8.04 35.13 17.19
C ARG A 19 -8.03 33.92 18.12
N HIS A 20 -8.41 34.08 19.39
CA HIS A 20 -8.48 32.96 20.33
C HIS A 20 -9.68 32.05 20.04
N LEU A 21 -10.84 32.62 19.70
CA LEU A 21 -12.03 31.83 19.37
C LEU A 21 -11.90 31.10 18.02
N ILE A 22 -11.25 31.71 17.02
CA ILE A 22 -10.91 31.02 15.76
C ILE A 22 -9.95 29.85 16.01
N ARG A 23 -8.99 30.01 16.93
CA ARG A 23 -8.09 28.92 17.33
C ARG A 23 -8.80 27.84 18.13
N PHE A 24 -9.69 28.21 19.07
CA PHE A 24 -10.52 27.28 19.83
C PHE A 24 -11.45 26.46 18.91
N TYR A 25 -12.06 27.10 17.90
CA TYR A 25 -12.88 26.43 16.89
C TYR A 25 -12.06 25.57 15.90
N ALA A 26 -10.79 25.92 15.66
CA ALA A 26 -9.89 25.15 14.81
C ALA A 26 -9.28 23.92 15.52
N ASP A 27 -9.22 23.92 16.85
CA ASP A 27 -8.76 22.77 17.67
C ASP A 27 -9.86 21.73 17.92
N GLU A 28 -11.15 22.07 17.74
CA GLU A 28 -12.29 21.14 17.92
C GLU A 28 -12.46 20.12 16.77
N HIS A 29 -11.53 20.05 15.80
CA HIS A 29 -11.49 19.00 14.78
C HIS A 29 -10.16 18.24 14.68
N SER A 30 -9.27 18.40 15.66
CA SER A 30 -8.25 17.39 15.94
C SER A 30 -8.77 16.43 16.99
N ASN A 31 -9.00 15.18 16.58
CA ASN A 31 -9.35 14.01 17.38
C ASN A 31 -10.82 13.91 17.85
N GLU A 32 -11.63 13.11 17.15
CA GLU A 32 -12.22 11.89 17.73
C GLU A 32 -12.94 11.03 16.67
N THR A 33 -12.45 9.80 16.56
CA THR A 33 -13.12 8.50 16.30
C THR A 33 -14.47 8.40 15.56
N ALA A 34 -14.47 7.43 14.62
CA ALA A 34 -15.57 6.55 14.18
C ALA A 34 -16.55 7.05 13.09
N ASP A 35 -16.36 6.44 11.90
CA ASP A 35 -17.30 6.11 10.83
C ASP A 35 -17.96 7.22 10.00
N ILE A 36 -17.82 7.12 8.66
CA ILE A 36 -18.86 7.25 7.59
C ILE A 36 -18.20 7.50 6.19
N HIS A 37 -18.23 6.45 5.35
CA HIS A 37 -18.33 6.41 3.86
C HIS A 37 -17.19 6.91 2.88
N PRO A 38 -17.07 6.31 1.67
CA PRO A 38 -15.83 6.20 0.87
C PRO A 38 -15.51 7.38 -0.07
N VAL A 39 -16.21 8.51 0.02
CA VAL A 39 -15.98 9.68 -0.84
C VAL A 39 -14.85 10.58 -0.31
N MET A 40 -14.57 10.54 1.00
CA MET A 40 -13.52 11.36 1.63
C MET A 40 -12.08 10.92 1.30
N PHE A 41 -11.89 9.68 0.85
CA PHE A 41 -10.58 9.15 0.43
C PHE A 41 -10.09 9.79 -0.88
N VAL A 42 -11.00 10.02 -1.84
CA VAL A 42 -10.64 10.54 -3.18
C VAL A 42 -10.28 12.03 -3.12
N ILE A 43 -10.97 12.81 -2.28
CA ILE A 43 -10.78 14.26 -2.17
C ILE A 43 -9.48 14.60 -1.44
N LYS A 44 -9.15 13.89 -0.35
CA LYS A 44 -7.84 14.02 0.31
C LYS A 44 -6.68 13.63 -0.62
N CYS A 45 -6.88 12.65 -1.50
CA CYS A 45 -5.85 12.23 -2.46
C CYS A 45 -5.62 13.27 -3.58
N ARG A 46 -6.69 13.84 -4.18
CA ARG A 46 -6.53 14.83 -5.27
C ARG A 46 -5.94 16.16 -4.82
N LEU A 47 -6.23 16.64 -3.61
CA LEU A 47 -5.64 17.88 -3.10
C LEU A 47 -4.17 17.71 -2.66
N ALA A 48 -3.80 16.54 -2.13
CA ALA A 48 -2.42 16.22 -1.78
C ALA A 48 -1.50 16.12 -3.01
N GLN A 49 -2.03 15.79 -4.19
CA GLN A 49 -1.26 15.79 -5.44
C GLN A 49 -1.07 17.18 -6.05
N LEU A 50 -2.02 18.10 -5.83
CA LEU A 50 -1.92 19.45 -6.39
C LEU A 50 -1.03 20.38 -5.55
N GLN A 51 -0.91 20.17 -4.23
CA GLN A 51 0.01 20.94 -3.39
C GLN A 51 1.50 20.66 -3.68
N LYS A 52 1.83 19.56 -4.35
CA LYS A 52 3.22 19.21 -4.71
C LYS A 52 3.72 19.86 -6.02
N ILE A 53 2.81 20.43 -6.83
CA ILE A 53 3.17 21.03 -8.13
C ILE A 53 3.48 22.53 -8.01
N ILE A 54 2.90 23.23 -7.03
CA ILE A 54 2.90 24.71 -6.99
C ILE A 54 4.08 25.28 -6.19
N THR A 55 4.59 24.58 -5.18
CA THR A 55 5.72 25.06 -4.37
C THR A 55 7.02 24.55 -4.98
N GLY A 56 7.55 25.28 -5.95
CA GLY A 56 8.88 25.07 -6.54
C GLY A 56 9.99 25.27 -5.52
N ASN A 57 10.20 24.26 -4.67
CA ASN A 57 11.37 23.95 -3.84
C ASN A 57 11.11 22.62 -3.11
N GLY A 58 10.70 21.59 -3.86
CA GLY A 58 10.51 20.24 -3.35
C GLY A 58 11.86 19.58 -3.09
N LEU A 59 12.51 19.93 -1.97
CA LEU A 59 13.42 19.00 -1.32
C LEU A 59 12.57 17.77 -0.96
N TYR A 60 12.65 16.73 -1.79
CA TYR A 60 12.22 15.37 -1.44
C TYR A 60 13.06 14.96 -0.23
N GLU A 61 12.62 15.34 0.96
CA GLU A 61 13.14 14.78 2.19
C GLU A 61 13.03 13.26 2.06
N ARG A 62 14.09 12.57 2.46
CA ARG A 62 14.18 11.10 2.52
C ARG A 62 12.97 10.51 3.26
N GLY A 63 11.89 10.26 2.54
CA GLY A 63 10.74 9.48 2.96
C GLY A 63 10.95 8.03 2.52
N GLN A 64 11.86 7.34 3.18
CA GLN A 64 12.05 5.91 3.01
C GLN A 64 11.46 5.24 4.24
N LEU A 65 10.38 4.46 4.05
CA LEU A 65 9.94 3.29 4.84
C LEU A 65 8.42 3.09 4.72
N ASP A 66 7.96 2.54 3.59
CA ASP A 66 6.88 1.51 3.46
C ASP A 66 6.45 1.36 1.98
N GLN A 67 7.41 1.24 1.06
CA GLN A 67 7.07 0.92 -0.34
C GLN A 67 6.94 -0.61 -0.47
N THR A 68 5.70 -1.07 -0.48
CA THR A 68 5.35 -2.47 -0.76
C THR A 68 5.08 -2.64 -2.25
N TYR A 69 5.85 -3.53 -2.90
CA TYR A 69 5.69 -3.89 -4.30
C TYR A 69 4.85 -5.17 -4.39
N HIS A 70 3.93 -5.22 -5.36
CA HIS A 70 3.11 -6.39 -5.64
C HIS A 70 3.52 -7.02 -6.97
N ALA A 71 3.62 -8.35 -7.00
CA ALA A 71 3.92 -9.09 -8.22
C ALA A 71 3.03 -10.33 -8.32
N TYR A 72 2.71 -10.72 -9.55
CA TYR A 72 1.99 -11.94 -9.84
C TYR A 72 2.52 -12.60 -11.11
N ILE A 73 2.41 -13.93 -11.18
CA ILE A 73 2.73 -14.70 -12.38
C ILE A 73 1.84 -15.95 -12.45
N CYS A 74 1.44 -16.37 -13.65
CA CYS A 74 0.65 -17.58 -13.80
C CYS A 74 1.48 -18.84 -13.53
N GLU A 75 0.81 -19.94 -13.23
CA GLU A 75 1.44 -21.25 -13.16
C GLU A 75 2.22 -21.59 -14.44
N ASN A 76 3.33 -22.32 -14.27
CA ASN A 76 4.29 -22.71 -15.30
C ASN A 76 5.04 -21.54 -15.98
N GLN A 77 5.18 -20.42 -15.28
CA GLN A 77 5.94 -19.26 -15.74
C GLN A 77 7.01 -18.83 -14.73
N PHE A 78 7.98 -18.05 -15.20
CA PHE A 78 9.04 -17.48 -14.36
C PHE A 78 8.68 -16.06 -13.92
N LEU A 79 8.84 -15.80 -12.62
CA LEU A 79 8.75 -14.46 -12.06
C LEU A 79 10.12 -13.98 -11.63
N THR A 80 10.50 -12.78 -12.07
CA THR A 80 11.73 -12.11 -11.62
C THR A 80 11.38 -10.84 -10.87
N ILE A 81 11.77 -10.76 -9.60
CA ILE A 81 11.68 -9.55 -8.77
C ILE A 81 13.08 -8.98 -8.52
N ARG A 82 13.17 -7.65 -8.39
CA ARG A 82 14.42 -6.92 -8.25
C ARG A 82 14.27 -5.73 -7.30
N CYS A 83 15.32 -5.49 -6.54
CA CYS A 83 15.54 -4.27 -5.78
C CYS A 83 16.66 -3.42 -6.40
N PRO A 84 16.67 -2.09 -6.13
CA PRO A 84 17.78 -1.22 -6.50
C PRO A 84 19.12 -1.68 -5.91
N ILE A 85 20.22 -1.16 -6.45
CA ILE A 85 21.57 -1.44 -5.93
C ILE A 85 21.65 -0.93 -4.47
N GLY A 86 22.22 -1.74 -3.59
CA GLY A 86 22.28 -1.46 -2.15
C GLY A 86 21.03 -1.86 -1.35
N TYR A 87 20.10 -2.60 -1.98
CA TYR A 87 18.89 -3.10 -1.34
C TYR A 87 18.71 -4.61 -1.54
N ILE A 88 18.04 -5.24 -0.58
CA ILE A 88 17.71 -6.66 -0.58
C ILE A 88 16.20 -6.88 -0.49
N ILE A 89 15.75 -7.99 -1.07
CA ILE A 89 14.34 -8.37 -1.10
C ILE A 89 13.93 -8.90 0.27
N ARG A 90 12.82 -8.37 0.78
CA ARG A 90 12.04 -8.93 1.89
C ARG A 90 10.61 -9.21 1.43
N ILE A 91 10.28 -10.49 1.28
CA ILE A 91 8.90 -10.97 1.08
C ILE A 91 8.07 -10.69 2.33
N ILE A 92 6.89 -10.07 2.13
CA ILE A 92 5.93 -9.71 3.18
C ILE A 92 4.79 -10.73 3.20
N GLU A 93 4.16 -10.97 2.05
CA GLU A 93 3.11 -11.98 1.86
C GLU A 93 3.35 -12.73 0.55
N ALA A 94 2.94 -14.00 0.50
CA ALA A 94 2.92 -14.74 -0.75
C ALA A 94 1.88 -15.86 -0.73
N ASN A 95 1.31 -16.14 -1.91
CA ASN A 95 0.37 -17.23 -2.11
C ASN A 95 0.54 -17.84 -3.51
N PHE A 96 0.72 -19.15 -3.60
CA PHE A 96 0.61 -19.90 -4.84
C PHE A 96 -0.75 -20.61 -4.85
N GLY A 97 -1.71 -20.04 -5.56
CA GLY A 97 -3.10 -20.45 -5.47
C GLY A 97 -4.00 -19.57 -6.34
N ARG A 98 -5.23 -19.33 -5.87
CA ARG A 98 -6.18 -18.45 -6.54
C ARG A 98 -6.93 -17.61 -5.51
N GLN A 99 -6.83 -16.29 -5.61
CA GLN A 99 -7.51 -15.35 -4.70
C GLN A 99 -8.63 -14.56 -5.41
N GLY A 100 -8.84 -14.84 -6.70
CA GLY A 100 -9.88 -14.22 -7.52
C GLY A 100 -9.70 -14.51 -9.01
N SER A 101 -10.56 -13.88 -9.83
CA SER A 101 -10.62 -14.08 -11.28
C SER A 101 -9.83 -13.04 -12.09
N THR A 102 -9.27 -12.02 -11.43
CA THR A 102 -8.58 -10.90 -12.09
C THR A 102 -7.29 -11.31 -12.81
N HIS A 103 -6.56 -12.28 -12.24
CA HIS A 103 -5.26 -12.71 -12.76
C HIS A 103 -5.35 -14.14 -13.31
N CYS A 104 -4.62 -14.39 -14.40
CA CYS A 104 -4.48 -15.70 -15.05
C CYS A 104 -5.83 -16.37 -15.33
N ARG A 105 -6.44 -16.01 -16.47
CA ARG A 105 -7.75 -16.53 -16.87
C ARG A 105 -7.70 -18.05 -17.03
N GLY A 106 -8.70 -18.72 -16.48
CA GLY A 106 -8.71 -20.16 -16.35
C GLY A 106 -10.11 -20.71 -16.10
N ARG A 107 -10.23 -22.04 -16.08
CA ARG A 107 -11.42 -22.74 -15.59
C ARG A 107 -11.49 -22.57 -14.08
N HIS A 108 -12.70 -22.54 -13.53
CA HIS A 108 -12.92 -22.39 -12.08
C HIS A 108 -12.28 -21.11 -11.50
N ALA A 109 -12.34 -19.99 -12.25
CA ALA A 109 -11.77 -18.70 -11.84
C ALA A 109 -12.36 -18.14 -10.52
N ASP A 110 -13.52 -18.66 -10.11
CA ASP A 110 -14.21 -18.28 -8.87
C ASP A 110 -13.83 -19.17 -7.67
N GLN A 111 -13.08 -20.25 -7.88
CA GLN A 111 -12.65 -21.15 -6.81
C GLN A 111 -11.40 -20.59 -6.13
N LEU A 112 -11.55 -20.20 -4.87
CA LEU A 112 -10.45 -19.68 -4.05
C LEU A 112 -9.57 -20.83 -3.53
N CYS A 113 -8.25 -20.61 -3.55
CA CYS A 113 -7.26 -21.55 -3.09
C CYS A 113 -6.03 -20.84 -2.51
N TYR A 114 -5.56 -21.35 -1.37
CA TYR A 114 -4.45 -20.79 -0.63
C TYR A 114 -3.44 -21.86 -0.23
N THR A 115 -2.17 -21.49 -0.27
CA THR A 115 -1.04 -22.38 0.04
C THR A 115 -0.17 -21.73 1.12
N ALA A 116 -0.26 -22.24 2.36
CA ALA A 116 0.35 -21.62 3.54
C ALA A 116 1.90 -21.58 3.50
N TRP A 117 2.54 -22.56 2.87
CA TRP A 117 4.01 -22.68 2.78
C TRP A 117 4.63 -21.83 1.67
N THR A 118 3.83 -21.15 0.84
CA THR A 118 4.35 -20.34 -0.28
C THR A 118 5.39 -19.33 0.17
N ILE A 119 5.13 -18.61 1.27
CA ILE A 119 6.03 -17.58 1.79
C ILE A 119 7.37 -18.16 2.27
N GLN A 120 7.35 -19.37 2.83
CA GLN A 120 8.57 -20.04 3.31
C GLN A 120 9.46 -20.42 2.14
N GLU A 121 8.87 -21.01 1.10
CA GLU A 121 9.60 -21.36 -0.14
C GLU A 121 10.13 -20.12 -0.86
N LEU A 122 9.31 -19.08 -1.05
CA LEU A 122 9.79 -17.82 -1.62
C LEU A 122 10.87 -17.15 -0.77
N GLY A 123 10.73 -17.21 0.55
CA GLY A 123 11.72 -16.71 1.48
C GLY A 123 13.06 -17.42 1.32
N SER A 124 13.07 -18.76 1.26
CA SER A 124 14.27 -19.57 1.07
C SER A 124 14.99 -19.24 -0.25
N HIS A 125 14.22 -18.91 -1.30
CA HIS A 125 14.76 -18.57 -2.61
C HIS A 125 15.19 -17.10 -2.75
N CYS A 126 14.47 -16.16 -2.14
CA CYS A 126 14.57 -14.73 -2.47
C CYS A 126 15.10 -13.83 -1.35
N TYR A 127 14.99 -14.21 -0.07
CA TYR A 127 15.47 -13.35 1.00
C TYR A 127 16.95 -13.03 0.85
N TRP A 128 17.33 -11.80 1.21
CA TRP A 128 18.71 -11.30 1.19
C TRP A 128 19.36 -11.22 -0.20
N ARG A 129 18.59 -11.42 -1.27
CA ARG A 129 19.05 -11.23 -2.64
C ARG A 129 18.56 -9.89 -3.18
N GLN A 130 19.35 -9.27 -4.03
CA GLN A 130 18.92 -8.07 -4.77
C GLN A 130 17.99 -8.44 -5.94
N LYS A 131 18.20 -9.60 -6.56
CA LYS A 131 17.39 -10.14 -7.67
C LYS A 131 17.04 -11.59 -7.35
N CYS A 132 15.78 -11.94 -7.52
CA CYS A 132 15.31 -13.32 -7.39
C CYS A 132 14.54 -13.72 -8.64
N THR A 133 14.65 -14.98 -9.06
CA THR A 133 13.84 -15.55 -10.13
C THR A 133 13.32 -16.90 -9.67
N VAL A 134 12.00 -17.06 -9.72
CA VAL A 134 11.30 -18.26 -9.22
C VAL A 134 10.38 -18.79 -10.31
N PHE A 135 10.23 -20.11 -10.36
CA PHE A 135 9.31 -20.78 -11.28
C PHE A 135 8.02 -21.11 -10.53
N ALA A 136 6.88 -20.59 -11.00
CA ALA A 136 5.59 -20.81 -10.37
C ALA A 136 5.07 -22.22 -10.72
N SER A 137 5.39 -23.21 -9.88
CA SER A 137 4.99 -24.60 -10.12
C SER A 137 4.58 -25.32 -8.85
N THR A 138 3.66 -26.28 -9.00
CA THR A 138 3.21 -27.20 -7.95
C THR A 138 4.34 -28.04 -7.35
N LYS A 139 5.42 -28.26 -8.09
CA LYS A 139 6.61 -28.97 -7.57
C LYS A 139 7.36 -28.18 -6.52
N ILE A 140 7.35 -26.85 -6.61
CA ILE A 140 8.04 -25.97 -5.67
C ILE A 140 7.13 -25.60 -4.51
N PHE A 141 5.89 -25.22 -4.81
CA PHE A 141 4.97 -24.68 -3.80
C PHE A 141 3.94 -25.69 -3.26
N GLY A 142 3.85 -26.88 -3.85
CA GLY A 142 2.79 -27.86 -3.56
C GLY A 142 1.50 -27.59 -4.34
N ASP A 143 0.53 -28.49 -4.19
CA ASP A 143 -0.77 -28.39 -4.85
C ASP A 143 -1.94 -28.75 -3.91
N PRO A 144 -2.40 -27.83 -3.05
CA PRO A 144 -3.54 -28.08 -2.17
C PRO A 144 -4.90 -28.01 -2.90
N CYS A 145 -4.93 -27.56 -4.16
CA CYS A 145 -6.15 -27.40 -4.95
C CYS A 145 -5.95 -27.88 -6.38
N THR A 146 -6.15 -29.18 -6.57
CA THR A 146 -6.16 -29.79 -7.90
C THR A 146 -7.28 -29.17 -8.75
N ASP A 147 -7.06 -29.09 -10.06
CA ASP A 147 -8.02 -28.59 -11.05
C ASP A 147 -8.37 -27.09 -10.99
N VAL A 148 -7.66 -26.32 -10.15
CA VAL A 148 -7.73 -24.84 -10.17
C VAL A 148 -6.51 -24.31 -10.92
N ASP A 149 -6.75 -23.40 -11.87
CA ASP A 149 -5.67 -22.65 -12.51
C ASP A 149 -5.00 -21.75 -11.45
N LYS A 150 -3.74 -22.00 -11.10
CA LYS A 150 -3.07 -21.24 -10.02
C LYS A 150 -2.23 -20.09 -10.57
N TYR A 151 -1.92 -19.15 -9.70
CA TYR A 151 -0.91 -18.13 -9.93
C TYR A 151 -0.14 -17.88 -8.64
N LEU A 152 1.12 -17.50 -8.78
CA LEU A 152 1.90 -17.00 -7.67
C LEU A 152 1.61 -15.51 -7.52
N SER A 153 1.12 -15.08 -6.36
CA SER A 153 1.03 -13.69 -5.93
C SER A 153 1.99 -13.45 -4.76
N LEU A 154 2.62 -12.28 -4.73
CA LEU A 154 3.40 -11.86 -3.57
C LEU A 154 3.44 -10.34 -3.41
N SER A 155 3.73 -9.92 -2.19
CA SER A 155 4.13 -8.57 -1.83
C SER A 155 5.54 -8.60 -1.24
N TYR A 156 6.38 -7.64 -1.63
CA TYR A 156 7.75 -7.56 -1.15
C TYR A 156 8.19 -6.11 -0.96
N GLN A 157 9.21 -5.93 -0.12
CA GLN A 157 9.85 -4.65 0.14
C GLN A 157 11.34 -4.76 -0.19
N CYS A 158 11.96 -3.60 -0.43
CA CYS A 158 13.39 -3.48 -0.60
C CYS A 158 13.99 -2.83 0.64
N GLU A 159 14.80 -3.59 1.37
CA GLU A 159 15.46 -3.13 2.60
C GLU A 159 16.90 -2.72 2.30
N SER A 160 17.39 -1.62 2.91
CA SER A 160 18.76 -1.18 2.70
C SER A 160 19.76 -2.18 3.28
N THR A 161 20.82 -2.50 2.53
CA THR A 161 21.94 -3.29 3.04
C THR A 161 22.86 -2.50 3.95
N SER A 162 22.77 -1.16 3.94
CA SER A 162 23.71 -0.26 4.62
C SER A 162 23.46 -0.10 6.14
N GLY A 163 22.54 -0.87 6.72
CA GLY A 163 22.16 -0.82 8.14
C GLY A 163 22.39 -2.12 8.90
N ARG A 164 23.25 -3.01 8.38
CA ARG A 164 23.68 -4.25 9.01
C ARG A 164 25.15 -4.24 9.35
#